data_AF-A0A3D5SR08-F1
#
_entry.id   AF-A0A3D5SR08-F1
#
_cell.length_a   1.000
_cell.length_b   1.000
_cell.length_c   1.000
_cell.angle_alpha   90.00
_cell.angle_beta   90.00
_cell.angle_gamma   90.00
#
_symmetry.space_group_name_H-M   'P 1'
#
loop_
_entity.id
_entity.type
_entity.pdbx_description
1 polymer ?
#
loop_
_entity_poly.entity_id
_entity_poly.type
_entity_poly.pdbx_seq_one_letter_code
_entity_poly.pdbx_strand_id
1 'polypeptide(L)' 'MSFAKVTVVGNLGADPELRYMPNGNPVTSFSICANERRGSGEDRTEKQLWFKANVFGNSAEAVATHLKKGDPVYLEG' A
#
# COMPACT_ATOMS: atom_id res chain seq x y z
N MET A 1 25.77 -6.41 -7.25
CA MET A 1 24.67 -5.61 -6.67
C MET A 1 23.39 -6.38 -6.93
N SER A 2 22.62 -6.66 -5.89
CA SER A 2 21.29 -7.27 -6.00
C SER A 2 20.23 -6.18 -6.15
N PHE A 3 19.30 -6.39 -7.07
CA PHE A 3 18.18 -5.50 -7.32
C PHE A 3 16.89 -6.22 -6.96
N ALA A 4 16.04 -5.58 -6.17
CA ALA A 4 14.70 -6.05 -5.86
C ALA A 4 13.73 -4.91 -6.16
N LYS A 5 12.68 -5.24 -6.91
CA LYS A 5 11.57 -4.34 -7.17
C LYS A 5 10.27 -5.09 -6.94
N VAL A 6 9.37 -4.50 -6.18
CA VAL A 6 8.07 -5.04 -5.82
C VAL A 6 7.00 -4.09 -6.33
N THR A 7 6.07 -4.64 -7.09
CA THR A 7 4.88 -3.92 -7.55
C THR A 7 3.66 -4.53 -6.88
N VAL A 8 2.84 -3.70 -6.24
CA VAL A 8 1.60 -4.09 -5.56
C VAL A 8 0.44 -3.26 -6.08
N VAL A 9 -0.65 -3.92 -6.42
CA VAL A 9 -1.91 -3.27 -6.79
C VAL A 9 -3.00 -3.82 -5.88
N GLY A 10 -3.76 -2.93 -5.25
CA GLY A 10 -4.79 -3.32 -4.30
C GLY A 10 -5.53 -2.11 -3.76
N ASN A 11 -6.14 -2.27 -2.59
CA ASN A 11 -6.90 -1.22 -1.92
C ASN A 11 -6.33 -0.95 -0.54
N LEU A 12 -6.44 0.29 -0.08
CA LEU A 12 -6.09 0.66 1.29
C LEU A 12 -6.99 -0.05 2.30
N GLY A 13 -6.38 -0.85 3.18
CA GLY A 13 -7.12 -1.56 4.23
C GLY A 13 -7.47 -0.68 5.43
N ALA A 14 -6.74 0.42 5.61
CA ALA A 14 -6.95 1.43 6.64
C ALA A 14 -6.56 2.81 6.09
N ASP A 15 -7.02 3.86 6.76
CA ASP A 15 -6.63 5.23 6.44
C ASP A 15 -5.11 5.41 6.62
N PRO A 16 -4.44 6.15 5.72
CA PRO A 16 -3.01 6.42 5.82
C PRO A 16 -2.68 7.23 7.07
N GLU A 17 -1.67 6.79 7.83
CA GLU A 17 -1.21 7.48 9.04
C GLU A 17 0.03 8.32 8.71
N LEU A 18 -0.13 9.65 8.72
CA LEU A 18 0.97 10.60 8.58
C LEU A 18 1.66 10.81 9.93
N ARG A 19 2.98 10.63 9.94
CA ARG A 19 3.85 10.87 11.07
C ARG A 19 5.06 11.69 10.63
N TYR A 20 5.60 12.50 11.53
CA TYR A 20 6.86 13.20 11.31
C TYR A 20 7.97 12.50 12.08
N MET A 21 9.09 12.27 11.39
CA MET A 21 10.30 11.73 12.00
C MET A 21 11.02 12.80 12.85
N PRO A 22 11.93 12.41 13.77
CA PRO A 22 12.69 13.37 14.58
C PRO A 22 13.53 14.37 13.77
N ASN A 23 13.88 14.01 12.52
CA ASN A 23 14.58 14.87 11.58
C ASN A 23 13.66 15.81 10.79
N GLY A 24 12.35 15.81 11.07
CA GLY A 24 11.35 16.65 10.40
C GLY A 24 10.78 16.06 9.11
N ASN A 25 11.25 14.90 8.64
CA ASN A 25 10.74 14.32 7.40
C ASN A 25 9.36 13.67 7.61
N PRO A 26 8.38 13.96 6.73
CA PRO A 26 7.09 13.29 6.77
C PRO A 26 7.22 11.83 6.29
N VAL A 27 6.50 10.96 6.97
CA VAL A 27 6.33 9.54 6.61
C VAL A 27 4.88 9.16 6.73
N THR A 28 4.35 8.46 5.74
CA THR A 28 2.98 7.96 5.75
C THR A 28 2.99 6.45 5.68
N SER A 29 2.38 5.83 6.69
CA SER A 29 2.31 4.37 6.81
C SER A 29 0.90 3.91 6.47
N PHE A 30 0.79 2.86 5.67
CA PHE A 30 -0.51 2.29 5.32
C PHE A 30 -0.43 0.80 5.01
N SER A 31 -1.60 0.15 5.03
CA SER A 31 -1.75 -1.27 4.70
C SER A 31 -2.55 -1.42 3.41
N ILE A 32 -2.13 -2.34 2.55
CA ILE A 32 -2.72 -2.60 1.24
C ILE A 32 -3.23 -4.03 1.26
N CYS A 33 -4.50 -4.21 0.93
CA CYS A 33 -5.08 -5.51 0.66
C CYS A 33 -5.07 -5.76 -0.85
N ALA A 34 -4.32 -6.78 -1.27
CA ALA A 34 -4.32 -7.27 -2.63
C ALA A 34 -4.97 -8.66 -2.65
N ASN A 35 -5.97 -8.83 -3.50
CA ASN A 35 -6.68 -10.10 -3.63
C ASN A 35 -6.08 -10.88 -4.80
N GLU A 36 -5.42 -12.00 -4.50
CA GLU A 36 -5.05 -12.96 -5.52
C GLU A 36 -6.24 -13.88 -5.78
N ARG A 37 -6.76 -13.82 -7.01
CA ARG A 37 -7.84 -14.69 -7.46
C ARG A 37 -7.26 -15.78 -8.34
N ARG A 38 -7.13 -17.00 -7.80
CA ARG A 38 -6.70 -18.18 -8.56
C ARG A 38 -7.89 -19.10 -8.86
N GLY A 39 -7.88 -19.66 -10.06
CA GLY A 39 -8.90 -20.60 -10.53
C GLY A 39 -9.96 -19.97 -11.44
N SER A 40 -10.77 -20.83 -12.06
CA SER A 40 -11.92 -20.48 -12.90
C SER A 40 -13.11 -21.36 -12.47
N GLY A 41 -14.34 -20.82 -12.51
CA GLY A 41 -15.54 -21.56 -12.09
C GLY A 41 -15.76 -21.62 -10.58
N GLU A 42 -16.19 -22.77 -10.07
CA GLU A 42 -16.58 -23.01 -8.67
C GLU A 42 -15.38 -23.16 -7.71
N ASP A 43 -14.20 -23.55 -8.23
CA ASP A 43 -12.94 -23.67 -7.48
C ASP A 43 -12.21 -22.33 -7.28
N ARG A 44 -12.95 -21.22 -7.24
CA ARG A 44 -12.36 -19.88 -7.17
C ARG A 44 -11.83 -19.64 -5.77
N THR A 45 -10.51 -19.70 -5.63
CA THR A 45 -9.84 -19.42 -4.37
C THR A 45 -9.46 -17.95 -4.30
N GLU A 46 -10.01 -17.25 -3.31
CA GLU A 46 -9.68 -15.86 -3.01
C GLU A 46 -8.67 -15.83 -1.86
N LYS A 47 -7.44 -15.46 -2.17
CA LYS A 47 -6.39 -15.27 -1.16
C LYS A 47 -6.17 -13.79 -0.94
N GLN A 48 -6.38 -13.33 0.28
CA GLN A 48 -6.10 -11.97 0.69
C GLN A 48 -4.63 -11.86 1.10
N LEU A 49 -3.88 -10.99 0.42
CA LEU A 49 -2.50 -10.65 0.73
C LEU A 49 -2.48 -9.25 1.33
N TRP A 50 -1.81 -9.12 2.46
CA TRP A 50 -1.69 -7.85 3.18
C TRP A 50 -0.25 -7.37 3.11
N PHE A 51 -0.07 -6.17 2.57
CA PHE A 51 1.22 -5.51 2.47
C PHE A 51 1.21 -4.26 3.35
N LYS A 52 2.34 -3.95 3.99
CA LYS A 52 2.55 -2.67 4.67
C LYS A 52 3.60 -1.88 3.90
N ALA A 53 3.30 -0.61 3.64
CA ALA A 53 4.19 0.29 2.92
C ALA A 53 4.35 1.60 3.70
N ASN A 54 5.56 2.16 3.61
CA ASN A 54 5.90 3.46 4.17
C ASN A 54 6.37 4.36 3.03
N VAL A 55 5.72 5.50 2.86
CA VAL A 55 6.09 6.52 1.87
C VAL A 55 6.72 7.70 2.60
N PHE A 56 7.75 8.31 2.02
CA PHE A 56 8.57 9.34 2.65
C PHE A 56 8.52 10.64 1.84
N GLY A 57 8.79 11.77 2.49
CA GLY A 57 8.92 13.08 1.85
C GLY A 57 7.60 13.64 1.34
N ASN A 58 7.64 14.49 0.31
CA ASN A 58 6.44 15.16 -0.22
C ASN A 58 5.34 14.19 -0.67
N SER A 59 5.71 12.99 -1.14
CA SER A 59 4.76 11.95 -1.50
C SER A 59 3.97 11.43 -0.29
N ALA A 60 4.55 11.47 0.92
CA ALA A 60 3.87 11.08 2.14
C ALA A 60 2.70 12.02 2.43
N GLU A 61 2.92 13.33 2.37
CA GLU A 61 1.87 14.33 2.60
C GLU A 61 0.73 14.22 1.57
N ALA A 62 1.09 13.98 0.29
CA ALA A 62 0.12 13.77 -0.77
C ALA A 62 -0.73 12.51 -0.52
N VAL A 63 -0.11 11.39 -0.16
CA VAL A 63 -0.81 10.13 0.16
C VAL A 63 -1.75 10.33 1.34
N ALA A 64 -1.30 10.98 2.42
CA ALA A 64 -2.12 11.22 3.60
C ALA A 64 -3.31 12.17 3.34
N THR A 65 -3.16 13.11 2.40
CA THR A 65 -4.21 14.11 2.09
C THR A 65 -5.22 13.59 1.09
N HIS A 66 -4.79 12.80 0.11
CA HIS A 66 -5.63 12.40 -1.02
C HIS A 66 -6.21 10.99 -0.91
N LEU A 67 -5.62 10.11 -0.10
CA LEU A 67 -6.05 8.72 0.01
C LEU A 67 -6.73 8.44 1.34
N LYS A 68 -7.75 7.58 1.30
CA LYS A 68 -8.50 7.10 2.46
C LYS A 68 -8.70 5.59 2.36
N LYS A 69 -9.17 4.98 3.44
CA LYS A 69 -9.51 3.56 3.47
C LYS A 69 -10.41 3.18 2.29
N GLY A 70 -10.04 2.12 1.58
CA GLY A 70 -10.77 1.58 0.45
C GLY A 70 -10.32 2.10 -0.92
N ASP A 71 -9.54 3.19 -0.98
CA ASP A 71 -9.08 3.71 -2.27
C ASP A 71 -8.14 2.70 -2.96
N PRO A 72 -8.28 2.52 -4.29
CA PRO A 72 -7.38 1.70 -5.07
C PRO A 72 -6.02 2.38 -5.20
N VAL A 73 -4.95 1.61 -5.02
CA VAL A 73 -3.57 2.10 -5.04
C VAL A 73 -2.68 1.20 -5.89
N TYR A 74 -1.75 1.84 -6.61
CA TYR A 74 -0.62 1.21 -7.28
C TYR A 74 0.65 1.64 -6.55
N LEU A 75 1.46 0.68 -6.13
CA LEU A 75 2.72 0.92 -5.44
C LEU A 75 3.86 0.17 -6.12
N GLU A 76 4.98 0.85 -6.31
CA GLU A 76 6.22 0.29 -6.84
C GLU A 76 7.40 0.78 -5.99
N GLY A 77 8.31 -0.12 -5.63
CA GLY A 77 9.51 0.20 -4.85
C GLY A 77 10.47 -0.95 -4.70
#